data_AF-A0A553NGD7-F1
#
_entry.id   AF-A0A553NGD7-F1
#
_cell.length_a   1.000
_cell.length_b   1.000
_cell.length_c   1.000
_cell.angle_alpha   90.00
_cell.angle_beta   90.00
_cell.angle_gamma   90.00
#
_symmetry.space_group_name_H-M   'P 1'
#
loop_
_entity.id
_entity.type
_entity.pdbx_description
1 polymer ?
#
loop_
_entity_poly.entity_id
_entity_poly.type
_entity_poly.pdbx_seq_one_letter_code
_entity_poly.pdbx_strand_id
1 'polypeptide(L)'
;MFSFVDIRLALLLGATVLLAQGQGEDDRTGSSCTLDGQVYNDRDVWKPEPCQICVCDSGTVMCDEVICEDTSECSNPVIPHDECCPVCPDDGRINLEGL
;
A
#
# COMPACT_ATOMS: atom_id res chain seq x y z
N MET A 1 61.00 -9.65 -7.01
CA MET A 1 60.32 -9.36 -5.72
C MET A 1 59.11 -8.42 -5.86
N PHE A 2 58.94 -7.71 -6.99
CA PHE A 2 57.92 -6.65 -7.12
C PHE A 2 56.50 -7.11 -7.53
N SER A 3 56.38 -8.20 -8.30
CA SER A 3 55.07 -8.65 -8.82
C SER A 3 54.09 -9.20 -7.75
N PHE A 4 54.61 -9.67 -6.60
CA PHE A 4 53.77 -10.18 -5.51
C PHE A 4 52.99 -9.07 -4.81
N VAL A 5 53.54 -7.85 -4.76
CA VAL A 5 52.90 -6.70 -4.11
C VAL A 5 51.73 -6.21 -4.96
N ASP A 6 51.90 -6.19 -6.28
CA ASP A 6 50.85 -5.81 -7.24
C ASP A 6 49.67 -6.80 -7.24
N ILE A 7 49.93 -8.12 -7.17
CA ILE A 7 48.89 -9.15 -7.13
C ILE A 7 48.08 -9.06 -5.82
N ARG A 8 48.77 -8.90 -4.68
CA ARG A 8 48.08 -8.77 -3.39
C ARG A 8 47.28 -7.46 -3.33
N LEU A 9 47.84 -6.37 -3.85
CA LEU A 9 47.14 -5.09 -3.95
C LEU A 9 45.91 -5.19 -4.86
N ALA A 10 46.03 -5.80 -6.04
CA ALA A 10 44.91 -6.01 -6.96
C ALA A 10 43.81 -6.89 -6.35
N LEU A 11 44.18 -7.97 -5.64
CA LEU A 11 43.22 -8.82 -4.93
C LEU A 11 42.51 -8.08 -3.79
N LEU A 12 43.24 -7.26 -3.03
CA LEU A 12 42.65 -6.44 -1.97
C LEU A 12 41.71 -5.37 -2.55
N LEU A 13 42.11 -4.69 -3.62
CA LEU A 13 41.27 -3.72 -4.32
C LEU A 13 40.01 -4.38 -4.91
N GLY A 14 40.16 -5.54 -5.56
CA GLY A 14 39.03 -6.33 -6.06
C GLY A 14 38.07 -6.77 -4.95
N ALA A 15 38.61 -7.22 -3.81
CA ALA A 15 37.81 -7.56 -2.64
C ALA A 15 37.09 -6.34 -2.06
N THR A 16 37.74 -5.17 -1.98
CA THR A 16 37.08 -3.93 -1.50
C THR A 16 35.95 -3.47 -2.42
N VAL A 17 36.10 -3.63 -3.74
CA VAL A 17 35.04 -3.31 -4.72
C VAL A 17 33.87 -4.29 -4.58
N LEU A 18 34.14 -5.59 -4.41
CA LEU A 18 33.10 -6.60 -4.14
C LEU A 18 32.35 -6.32 -2.84
N LEU A 19 33.06 -5.87 -1.78
CA LEU A 19 32.44 -5.49 -0.52
C LEU A 19 31.61 -4.21 -0.65
N ALA A 20 32.08 -3.22 -1.43
CA ALA A 20 31.35 -1.98 -1.68
C ALA A 20 30.10 -2.17 -2.55
N GLN A 21 30.13 -3.11 -3.50
CA GLN A 21 28.98 -3.42 -4.37
C GLN A 21 28.03 -4.46 -3.76
N GLY A 22 28.43 -5.15 -2.69
CA GLY A 22 27.63 -6.16 -2.01
C GLY A 22 26.62 -5.61 -0.99
N GLN A 23 26.69 -4.32 -0.67
CA GLN A 23 25.64 -3.62 0.06
C GLN A 23 24.72 -2.97 -0.97
N GLY A 24 23.85 -3.77 -1.57
CA GLY A 24 22.61 -3.22 -2.12
C GLY A 24 21.93 -2.46 -0.99
N GLU A 25 21.81 -1.15 -1.16
CA GLU A 25 20.98 -0.28 -0.35
C GLU A 25 19.53 -0.78 -0.45
N ASP A 26 19.16 -1.75 0.37
CA ASP A 26 17.80 -1.83 0.88
C ASP A 26 17.74 -0.87 2.07
N ASP A 27 17.87 0.42 1.71
CA ASP A 27 17.88 1.53 2.63
C ASP A 27 16.55 1.50 3.37
N ARG A 28 16.61 1.47 4.71
CA ARG A 28 15.45 1.47 5.61
C ARG A 28 14.75 2.84 5.62
N THR A 29 14.49 3.38 4.43
CA THR A 29 13.53 4.44 4.18
C THR A 29 12.21 3.72 3.98
N GLY A 30 11.18 4.03 4.79
CA GLY A 30 9.87 3.35 4.74
C GLY A 30 9.48 3.03 3.30
N SER A 31 9.43 1.74 2.97
CA SER A 31 9.45 1.29 1.59
C SER A 31 8.16 1.75 0.92
N SER A 32 8.31 2.58 -0.11
CA SER A 32 7.18 3.03 -0.91
C SER A 32 6.60 1.89 -1.71
N CYS A 33 5.27 1.85 -1.85
CA CYS A 33 4.58 0.90 -2.70
C CYS A 33 4.33 1.47 -4.09
N THR A 34 4.24 0.62 -5.11
CA THR A 34 3.82 1.02 -6.45
C THR A 34 2.63 0.19 -6.89
N LEU A 35 1.53 0.84 -7.26
CA LEU A 35 0.32 0.21 -7.82
C LEU A 35 -0.11 0.99 -9.06
N ASP A 36 -0.33 0.30 -10.18
CA ASP A 36 -0.74 0.89 -11.48
C ASP A 36 0.13 2.06 -11.98
N GLY A 37 1.43 2.02 -11.64
CA GLY A 37 2.38 3.07 -12.00
C GLY A 37 2.36 4.30 -11.08
N GLN A 38 1.52 4.30 -10.05
CA GLN A 38 1.47 5.33 -9.01
C GLN A 38 2.24 4.88 -7.77
N VAL A 39 3.01 5.80 -7.19
CA VAL A 39 3.84 5.54 -6.01
C VAL A 39 3.12 6.04 -4.76
N TYR A 40 3.05 5.19 -3.76
CA TYR A 40 2.43 5.43 -2.45
C TYR A 40 3.50 5.32 -1.37
N ASN A 41 3.46 6.21 -0.38
CA ASN A 41 4.37 6.16 0.76
C ASN A 41 3.97 5.04 1.71
N ASP A 42 4.90 4.63 2.58
CA ASP A 42 4.57 3.75 3.70
C ASP A 42 3.41 4.35 4.52
N ARG A 43 2.46 3.51 4.91
CA ARG A 43 1.20 3.85 5.61
C ARG A 43 0.17 4.62 4.79
N ASP A 44 0.41 4.89 3.50
CA ASP A 44 -0.63 5.50 2.66
C ASP A 44 -1.81 4.54 2.52
N VAL A 45 -3.03 5.10 2.59
CA VAL A 45 -4.29 4.38 2.39
C VAL A 45 -5.01 5.03 1.22
N TRP A 46 -5.43 4.22 0.26
CA TRP A 46 -6.14 4.69 -0.94
C TRP A 46 -7.25 3.73 -1.36
N LYS A 47 -8.16 4.23 -2.20
CA LYS A 47 -9.26 3.46 -2.79
C LYS A 47 -9.10 3.43 -4.31
N PRO A 48 -8.51 2.37 -4.90
CA PRO A 48 -8.43 2.27 -6.35
C PRO A 48 -9.82 2.08 -6.99
N GLU A 49 -10.72 1.40 -6.29
CA GLU A 49 -12.11 1.16 -6.68
C GLU A 49 -13.03 1.48 -5.48
N PRO A 50 -14.32 1.81 -5.68
CA PRO A 50 -15.22 2.16 -4.58
C PRO A 50 -15.29 1.09 -3.47
N CYS A 51 -15.23 -0.19 -3.87
CA CYS A 51 -15.33 -1.36 -2.99
C CYS A 51 -13.98 -1.96 -2.57
N GLN A 52 -12.86 -1.31 -2.87
CA GLN A 52 -11.54 -1.82 -2.51
C GLN A 52 -10.76 -0.75 -1.75
N ILE A 53 -10.16 -1.14 -0.63
CA ILE A 53 -9.30 -0.27 0.16
C ILE A 53 -7.92 -0.91 0.19
N CYS A 54 -6.90 -0.15 -0.17
CA CYS A 54 -5.52 -0.60 -0.13
C CYS A 54 -4.71 0.24 0.85
N VAL A 55 -3.71 -0.39 1.47
CA VAL A 55 -2.71 0.24 2.32
C VAL A 55 -1.32 -0.20 1.90
N CYS A 56 -0.37 0.72 1.94
CA CYS A 56 1.04 0.40 1.81
C CYS A 56 1.60 0.11 3.20
N ASP A 57 2.01 -1.13 3.45
CA ASP A 57 2.68 -1.52 4.69
C ASP A 57 4.10 -1.98 4.37
N SER A 58 5.08 -1.16 4.74
CA SER A 58 6.51 -1.46 4.58
C SER A 58 6.86 -1.99 3.18
N GLY A 59 6.38 -1.32 2.13
CA GLY A 59 6.67 -1.68 0.73
C GLY A 59 5.77 -2.76 0.13
N THR A 60 4.83 -3.29 0.92
CA THR A 60 3.85 -4.26 0.46
C THR A 60 2.48 -3.59 0.32
N VAL A 61 1.86 -3.73 -0.84
CA VAL A 61 0.46 -3.31 -1.03
C VAL A 61 -0.45 -4.38 -0.45
N MET A 62 -1.26 -4.01 0.54
CA MET A 62 -2.30 -4.86 1.12
C MET A 62 -3.66 -4.28 0.76
N CYS A 63 -4.48 -5.02 0.02
CA CYS A 63 -5.83 -4.60 -0.36
C CYS A 63 -6.87 -5.50 0.28
N ASP A 64 -7.98 -4.89 0.70
CA ASP A 64 -9.13 -5.57 1.28
C ASP A 64 -10.42 -5.12 0.60
N GLU A 65 -11.40 -6.03 0.55
CA GLU A 65 -12.71 -5.75 -0.05
C GLU A 65 -13.69 -5.20 0.99
N VAL A 66 -14.45 -4.18 0.60
CA VAL A 66 -15.49 -3.60 1.46
C VAL A 66 -16.72 -4.51 1.45
N ILE A 67 -17.05 -5.04 2.62
CA ILE A 67 -18.29 -5.82 2.82
C ILE A 67 -19.38 -4.86 3.29
N CYS A 68 -20.47 -4.79 2.53
CA CYS A 68 -21.62 -3.94 2.84
C CYS A 68 -22.61 -4.63 3.78
N GLU A 69 -23.32 -3.82 4.56
CA GLU A 69 -24.45 -4.28 5.37
C GLU A 69 -25.66 -4.61 4.49
N ASP A 70 -26.49 -5.56 4.95
CA ASP A 70 -27.65 -6.03 4.21
C ASP A 70 -28.79 -4.99 4.29
N THR A 71 -29.05 -4.32 3.16
CA THR A 71 -30.11 -3.29 3.05
C THR A 71 -31.44 -3.84 2.53
N SER A 72 -31.70 -5.14 2.66
CA SER A 72 -32.90 -5.81 2.13
C SER A 72 -34.23 -5.29 2.68
N GLU A 73 -34.24 -4.71 3.88
CA GLU A 73 -35.43 -4.06 4.48
C GLU A 73 -35.70 -2.65 3.91
N CYS A 74 -34.79 -2.11 3.09
CA CYS A 74 -34.95 -0.81 2.44
C CYS A 74 -35.70 -0.95 1.11
N SER A 75 -36.76 -0.17 0.92
CA SER A 75 -37.54 -0.21 -0.33
C SER A 75 -36.85 0.47 -1.52
N ASN A 76 -35.92 1.40 -1.26
CA ASN A 76 -35.20 2.13 -2.31
C ASN A 76 -33.75 2.45 -1.90
N PRO A 77 -32.88 1.43 -1.82
CA PRO A 77 -31.46 1.65 -1.57
C PRO A 77 -30.82 2.42 -2.72
N VAL A 78 -30.01 3.42 -2.39
CA VAL A 78 -29.28 4.24 -3.37
C VAL A 78 -27.79 4.11 -3.08
N ILE A 79 -26.96 3.88 -4.11
CA ILE A 79 -25.50 3.89 -3.99
C ILE A 79 -25.01 5.31 -4.33
N PRO A 80 -24.42 6.06 -3.38
CA PRO A 80 -23.85 7.38 -3.66
C PRO A 80 -22.69 7.31 -4.66
N HIS A 81 -22.36 8.45 -5.28
CA HIS A 81 -21.17 8.53 -6.14
C HIS A 81 -19.91 8.27 -5.31
N ASP A 82 -18.99 7.47 -5.86
CA ASP A 82 -17.72 7.05 -5.24
C ASP A 82 -17.84 6.23 -3.93
N GLU A 83 -19.03 5.71 -3.61
CA GLU A 83 -19.25 4.80 -2.48
C GLU A 83 -19.51 3.37 -2.96
N CYS A 84 -19.03 2.39 -2.19
CA CYS A 84 -19.30 0.98 -2.47
C CYS A 84 -20.73 0.58 -2.08
N CYS A 85 -21.17 1.04 -0.91
CA CYS A 85 -22.32 0.46 -0.24
C CYS A 85 -23.60 1.24 -0.49
N PRO A 86 -24.73 0.54 -0.67
CA PRO A 86 -26.03 1.18 -0.74
C PRO A 86 -26.37 1.81 0.61
N VAL A 87 -26.90 3.02 0.58
CA VAL A 87 -27.51 3.67 1.73
C VAL A 87 -29.02 3.65 1.57
N CYS A 88 -29.74 3.46 2.68
CA CYS A 88 -31.17 3.68 2.69
C CYS A 88 -31.42 5.18 2.94
N PRO A 89 -31.92 5.95 1.95
CA PRO A 89 -32.32 7.31 2.21
C PRO A 89 -33.49 7.28 3.20
N ASP A 90 -33.27 7.79 4.41
CA ASP A 90 -34.35 8.02 5.36
C ASP A 90 -35.32 9.01 4.72
N ASP A 91 -36.46 8.50 4.27
CA ASP A 91 -37.57 9.34 3.83
C ASP A 91 -38.23 9.95 5.08
N GLY A 92 -37.57 10.95 5.66
CA GLY A 92 -38.11 11.86 6.65
C GLY A 92 -38.75 11.22 7.88
N ARG A 93 -38.41 9.98 8.27
CA ARG A 93 -38.82 9.45 9.57
C ARG A 93 -37.92 10.06 10.63
N ILE A 94 -38.25 11.31 10.97
CA ILE A 94 -38.11 11.81 12.33
C ILE A 94 -38.28 10.64 13.29
N ASN A 95 -37.27 10.40 14.12
CA ASN A 95 -37.32 9.44 15.21
C ASN A 95 -38.67 9.60 15.93
N LEU A 96 -39.58 8.65 15.72
CA LEU A 96 -40.72 8.43 16.60
C LEU A 96 -40.32 7.41 17.68
N GLU A 97 -39.05 7.42 18.09
CA GLU A 97 -38.60 6.81 19.34
C GLU A 97 -38.90 7.79 20.47
N GLY A 98 -40.17 7.83 20.91
CA GLY A 98 -40.58 8.76 21.97
C GLY A 98 -42.06 8.78 22.37
N LEU A 99 -42.85 7.73 22.13
CA LEU A 99 -44.15 7.55 22.80
C LEU A 99 -44.31 6.14 23.36
#